data_AF-A0AAU7UAQ4-F1
#
_entry.id   AF-A0AAU7UAQ4-F1
#
_cell.length_a   1.000
_cell.length_b   1.000
_cell.length_c   1.000
_cell.angle_alpha   90.00
_cell.angle_beta   90.00
_cell.angle_gamma   90.00
#
_symmetry.space_group_name_H-M   'P 1'
#
loop_
_entity.id
_entity.type
_entity.pdbx_description
1 polymer ?
#
loop_
_entity_poly.entity_id
_entity_poly.type
_entity_poly.pdbx_seq_one_letter_code
_entity_poly.pdbx_strand_id
1 'polypeptide(L)'
;MTAPSPDDARLLQDRALKDRHFASGRGPITGERLRQFSGLHYFPPDPALKVEVPVEPGSGETLEVQTTSGDVQTYVRYGQARFSLNGQQVQLALFARPGDEAPAQLFVPFRDATSGRLTYGAGRYLDVPLQRGPAGERVTLDFNRAYHPYCAYADGWSCPLPPPENTLPVAVLAGERLEPDRG
;
A
#
# COMPACT_ATOMS: atom_id res chain seq x y z
N MET A 1 27.98 11.52 1.53
CA MET A 1 26.84 10.59 1.55
C MET A 1 26.55 10.29 3.01
N THR A 2 25.46 10.81 3.56
CA THR A 2 25.06 10.58 4.96
C THR A 2 24.51 9.17 5.08
N ALA A 3 24.82 8.46 6.17
CA ALA A 3 24.26 7.12 6.42
C ALA A 3 22.71 7.18 6.49
N PRO A 4 22.00 6.15 6.01
CA PRO A 4 20.54 6.11 6.10
C PRO A 4 20.08 6.18 7.56
N SER A 5 18.92 6.79 7.79
CA SER A 5 18.31 6.80 9.13
C SER A 5 17.98 5.36 9.58
N PRO A 6 17.83 5.07 10.90
CA PRO A 6 17.42 3.76 11.37
C PRO A 6 16.10 3.25 10.74
N ASP A 7 15.16 4.17 10.49
CA ASP A 7 13.90 3.87 9.81
C ASP A 7 14.12 3.49 8.35
N ASP A 8 14.98 4.21 7.63
CA ASP A 8 15.35 3.87 6.25
C ASP A 8 16.08 2.53 6.17
N ALA A 9 16.98 2.24 7.12
CA ALA A 9 17.68 0.97 7.19
C ALA A 9 16.70 -0.20 7.36
N ARG A 10 15.68 -0.05 8.22
CA ARG A 10 14.63 -1.05 8.40
C ARG A 10 13.78 -1.20 7.15
N LEU A 11 13.38 -0.10 6.51
CA LEU A 11 12.66 -0.13 5.24
C LEU A 11 13.45 -0.89 4.15
N LEU A 12 14.74 -0.62 4.01
CA LEU A 12 15.60 -1.29 3.03
C LEU A 12 15.76 -2.78 3.35
N GLN A 13 15.84 -3.14 4.63
CA GLN A 13 15.84 -4.54 5.06
C GLN A 13 14.52 -5.25 4.70
N ASP A 14 13.38 -4.59 4.92
CA ASP A 14 12.05 -5.12 4.59
C ASP A 14 11.91 -5.34 3.07
N ARG A 15 12.39 -4.39 2.25
CA ARG A 15 12.44 -4.52 0.78
C ARG A 15 13.30 -5.73 0.36
N ALA A 16 14.50 -5.87 0.92
CA ALA A 16 15.37 -7.00 0.62
C ALA A 16 14.78 -8.36 1.05
N LEU A 17 14.04 -8.40 2.17
CA LEU A 17 13.30 -9.59 2.60
C LEU A 17 12.20 -9.95 1.60
N LYS A 18 11.47 -8.95 1.12
CA LYS A 18 10.42 -9.14 0.11
C LYS A 18 10.99 -9.63 -1.21
N ASP A 19 12.10 -9.06 -1.69
CA ASP A 19 12.79 -9.52 -2.89
C ASP A 19 13.22 -10.99 -2.77
N ARG A 20 13.79 -11.39 -1.62
CA ARG A 20 14.14 -12.79 -1.37
C ARG A 20 12.91 -13.71 -1.37
N HIS A 21 11.78 -13.25 -0.84
CA HIS A 21 10.53 -14.02 -0.87
C HIS A 21 10.08 -14.24 -2.32
N PHE A 22 10.07 -13.19 -3.14
CA PHE A 22 9.69 -13.27 -4.56
C PHE A 22 10.65 -14.17 -5.35
N ALA A 23 11.96 -14.10 -5.07
CA ALA A 23 12.97 -14.96 -5.69
C ALA A 23 12.92 -16.43 -5.23
N SER A 24 12.27 -16.73 -4.10
CA SER A 24 12.25 -18.09 -3.53
C SER A 24 11.35 -19.09 -4.26
N GLY A 25 10.56 -18.64 -5.25
CA GLY A 25 9.55 -19.46 -5.92
C GLY A 25 8.27 -19.70 -5.10
N ARG A 26 8.18 -19.11 -3.89
CA ARG A 26 6.97 -19.11 -3.04
C ARG A 26 6.14 -17.83 -3.17
N GLY A 27 6.61 -16.87 -3.95
CA GLY A 27 5.90 -15.64 -4.27
C GLY A 27 5.02 -15.77 -5.52
N PRO A 28 4.44 -14.66 -6.00
CA PRO A 28 3.53 -14.68 -7.15
C PRO A 28 4.24 -14.91 -8.50
N ILE A 29 5.55 -14.64 -8.60
CA ILE A 29 6.31 -14.77 -9.84
C ILE A 29 6.74 -16.23 -10.04
N THR A 30 6.48 -16.79 -11.22
CA THR A 30 6.81 -18.18 -11.57
C THR A 30 7.49 -18.28 -12.94
N GLY A 31 7.93 -19.49 -13.32
CA GLY A 31 8.41 -19.80 -14.67
C GLY A 31 9.63 -18.98 -15.12
N GLU A 32 9.59 -18.47 -16.35
CA GLU A 32 10.69 -17.68 -16.93
C GLU A 32 10.91 -16.34 -16.24
N ARG A 33 9.83 -15.68 -15.82
CA ARG A 33 9.90 -14.41 -15.10
C ARG A 33 10.64 -14.56 -13.78
N LEU A 34 10.49 -15.70 -13.10
CA LEU A 34 11.25 -15.99 -11.88
C LEU A 34 12.75 -16.17 -12.17
N ARG A 35 13.12 -16.78 -13.30
CA ARG A 35 14.53 -16.95 -13.70
C ARG A 35 15.21 -15.61 -14.04
N GLN A 36 14.44 -14.64 -14.52
CA GLN A 36 14.91 -13.29 -14.89
C GLN A 36 14.73 -12.28 -13.75
N PHE A 37 14.14 -12.67 -12.63
CA PHE A 37 13.83 -11.78 -11.52
C PHE A 37 15.11 -11.32 -10.83
N SER A 38 15.31 -10.00 -10.77
CA SER A 38 16.48 -9.36 -10.16
C SER A 38 16.13 -8.49 -8.95
N GLY A 39 14.88 -8.51 -8.52
CA GLY A 39 14.34 -7.66 -7.45
C GLY A 39 13.12 -6.87 -7.91
N LEU A 40 12.32 -6.41 -6.95
CA LEU A 40 11.26 -5.45 -7.19
C LEU A 40 11.84 -4.05 -7.37
N HIS A 41 11.10 -3.18 -8.05
CA HIS A 41 11.49 -1.79 -8.24
C HIS A 41 10.80 -0.89 -7.22
N TYR A 42 11.57 0.01 -6.63
CA TYR A 42 11.09 0.96 -5.63
C TYR A 42 11.51 2.37 -5.96
N PHE A 43 10.70 3.35 -5.57
CA PHE A 43 11.18 4.72 -5.44
C PHE A 43 12.18 4.84 -4.28
N PRO A 44 13.10 5.83 -4.32
CA PRO A 44 13.93 6.18 -3.17
C PRO A 44 13.06 6.46 -1.94
N PRO A 45 13.51 6.11 -0.71
CA PRO A 45 12.82 6.51 0.50
C PRO A 45 12.68 8.04 0.59
N ASP A 46 11.49 8.51 0.92
CA ASP A 46 11.17 9.91 1.13
C ASP A 46 10.43 10.09 2.46
N PRO A 47 11.06 10.68 3.48
CA PRO A 47 10.44 10.95 4.78
C PRO A 47 9.23 11.88 4.69
N ALA A 48 9.12 12.75 3.66
CA ALA A 48 7.96 13.64 3.49
C ALA A 48 6.69 12.87 3.10
N LEU A 49 6.84 11.62 2.62
CA LEU A 49 5.75 10.72 2.27
C LEU A 49 5.45 9.71 3.39
N LYS A 50 5.86 10.02 4.63
CA LYS A 50 5.47 9.33 5.86
C LYS A 50 4.71 10.31 6.74
N VAL A 51 3.41 10.09 6.91
CA VAL A 51 2.55 11.03 7.64
C VAL A 51 1.84 10.32 8.78
N GLU A 52 1.95 10.87 9.99
CA GLU A 52 1.23 10.39 11.15
C GLU A 52 -0.02 11.23 11.40
N VAL A 53 -1.18 10.59 11.44
CA VAL A 53 -2.48 11.27 11.55
C VAL A 53 -3.44 10.56 12.49
N PRO A 54 -4.36 11.30 13.13
CA PRO A 54 -5.46 10.70 13.88
C PRO A 54 -6.39 9.93 12.94
N VAL A 55 -7.00 8.88 13.47
CA VAL A 55 -8.08 8.16 12.80
C VAL A 55 -9.40 8.82 13.18
N GLU A 56 -10.13 9.31 12.18
CA GLU A 56 -11.52 9.72 12.35
C GLU A 56 -12.41 8.47 12.25
N PRO A 57 -13.30 8.22 13.23
CA PRO A 57 -14.19 7.06 13.20
C PRO A 57 -15.02 6.97 11.92
N GLY A 58 -15.11 5.76 11.37
CA GLY A 58 -15.88 5.47 10.16
C GLY A 58 -17.34 5.19 10.47
N SER A 59 -18.11 4.90 9.42
CA SER A 59 -19.51 4.50 9.56
C SER A 59 -19.69 3.09 10.12
N GLY A 60 -18.63 2.26 10.12
CA GLY A 60 -18.74 0.83 10.44
C GLY A 60 -19.47 0.03 9.37
N GLU A 61 -19.78 0.65 8.22
CA GLU A 61 -20.47 0.00 7.12
C GLU A 61 -19.57 -1.05 6.46
N THR A 62 -20.22 -2.15 6.09
CA THR A 62 -19.63 -3.20 5.29
C THR A 62 -19.62 -2.80 3.81
N LEU A 63 -18.47 -2.92 3.18
CA LEU A 63 -18.25 -2.67 1.75
C LEU A 63 -17.90 -3.98 1.04
N GLU A 64 -18.57 -4.24 -0.08
CA GLU A 64 -18.13 -5.23 -1.05
C GLU A 64 -17.13 -4.59 -2.00
N VAL A 65 -15.86 -5.00 -1.88
CA VAL A 65 -14.78 -4.54 -2.74
C VAL A 65 -14.65 -5.51 -3.90
N GLN A 66 -14.88 -5.00 -5.10
CA GLN A 66 -14.62 -5.74 -6.34
C GLN A 66 -13.14 -6.12 -6.44
N THR A 67 -12.86 -7.30 -6.94
CA THR A 67 -11.50 -7.81 -7.11
C THR A 67 -11.12 -7.86 -8.58
N THR A 68 -9.82 -8.01 -8.86
CA THR A 68 -9.30 -8.17 -10.22
C THR A 68 -9.81 -9.42 -10.95
N SER A 69 -10.33 -10.44 -10.26
CA SER A 69 -10.94 -11.62 -10.87
C SER A 69 -12.44 -11.45 -11.18
N GLY A 70 -13.06 -10.37 -10.71
CA GLY A 70 -14.52 -10.16 -10.79
C GLY A 70 -15.31 -10.70 -9.58
N ASP A 71 -14.63 -11.32 -8.61
CA ASP A 71 -15.22 -11.69 -7.32
C ASP A 71 -15.31 -10.47 -6.39
N VAL A 72 -15.99 -10.62 -5.26
CA VAL A 72 -16.07 -9.60 -4.20
C VAL A 72 -15.39 -10.06 -2.91
N GLN A 73 -14.70 -9.13 -2.24
CA GLN A 73 -14.20 -9.30 -0.88
C GLN A 73 -14.85 -8.29 0.04
N THR A 74 -15.18 -8.71 1.25
CA THR A 74 -15.91 -7.88 2.21
C THR A 74 -14.95 -7.21 3.19
N TYR A 75 -15.11 -5.91 3.38
CA TYR A 75 -14.36 -5.09 4.35
C TYR A 75 -15.30 -4.22 5.18
N VAL A 76 -14.84 -3.75 6.33
CA VAL A 76 -15.56 -2.78 7.16
C VAL A 76 -14.84 -1.43 7.10
N ARG A 77 -15.58 -0.35 6.83
CA ARG A 77 -15.03 1.01 6.88
C ARG A 77 -14.78 1.41 8.33
N TYR A 78 -13.56 1.16 8.79
CA TYR A 78 -13.12 1.41 10.16
C TYR A 78 -13.02 2.91 10.46
N GLY A 79 -12.46 3.68 9.52
CA GLY A 79 -12.21 5.09 9.71
C GLY A 79 -11.75 5.80 8.46
N GLN A 80 -11.36 7.06 8.64
CA GLN A 80 -10.71 7.86 7.61
C GLN A 80 -9.53 8.62 8.20
N ALA A 81 -8.50 8.81 7.38
CA ALA A 81 -7.36 9.65 7.68
C ALA A 81 -7.36 10.86 6.74
N ARG A 82 -7.39 12.07 7.31
CA ARG A 82 -7.24 13.33 6.58
C ARG A 82 -5.84 13.90 6.81
N PHE A 83 -5.16 14.27 5.74
CA PHE A 83 -3.77 14.70 5.81
C PHE A 83 -3.40 15.60 4.63
N SER A 84 -2.28 16.32 4.78
CA SER A 84 -1.67 17.03 3.67
C SER A 84 -0.58 16.19 3.03
N LEU A 85 -0.63 16.05 1.71
CA LEU A 85 0.42 15.42 0.92
C LEU A 85 0.78 16.37 -0.23
N ASN A 86 2.07 16.70 -0.36
CA ASN A 86 2.56 17.67 -1.35
C ASN A 86 1.78 19.00 -1.37
N GLY A 87 1.37 19.48 -0.19
CA GLY A 87 0.61 20.73 -0.03
C GLY A 87 -0.87 20.65 -0.38
N GLN A 88 -1.39 19.48 -0.78
CA GLN A 88 -2.82 19.28 -1.02
C GLN A 88 -3.46 18.52 0.15
N GLN A 89 -4.65 18.95 0.58
CA GLN A 89 -5.44 18.21 1.55
C GLN A 89 -6.10 17.02 0.86
N VAL A 90 -5.87 15.83 1.39
CA VAL A 90 -6.37 14.57 0.84
C VAL A 90 -6.90 13.68 1.99
N GLN A 91 -7.58 12.62 1.62
CA GLN A 91 -8.12 11.66 2.58
C GLN A 91 -8.00 10.24 2.05
N LEU A 92 -7.91 9.27 2.96
CA LEU A 92 -8.02 7.84 2.69
C LEU A 92 -8.95 7.20 3.70
N ALA A 93 -9.92 6.42 3.21
CA ALA A 93 -10.67 5.47 4.01
C ALA A 93 -9.77 4.30 4.43
N LEU A 94 -9.94 3.86 5.67
CA LEU A 94 -9.18 2.81 6.32
C LEU A 94 -10.11 1.63 6.59
N PHE A 95 -9.68 0.42 6.20
CA PHE A 95 -10.54 -0.76 6.23
C PHE A 95 -10.04 -1.80 7.23
N ALA A 96 -10.97 -2.41 7.96
CA ALA A 96 -10.73 -3.60 8.77
C ALA A 96 -11.38 -4.82 8.11
N ARG A 97 -11.00 -6.02 8.56
CA ARG A 97 -11.70 -7.25 8.16
C ARG A 97 -13.04 -7.33 8.89
N PRO A 98 -14.08 -7.92 8.28
CA PRO A 98 -15.35 -8.17 8.97
C PRO A 98 -15.13 -8.98 10.25
N GLY A 99 -15.75 -8.53 11.35
CA GLY A 99 -15.63 -9.16 12.67
C GLY A 99 -14.35 -8.85 13.45
N ASP A 100 -13.42 -8.05 12.89
CA ASP A 100 -12.26 -7.55 13.63
C ASP A 100 -12.61 -6.22 14.31
N GLU A 101 -13.09 -6.31 15.56
CA GLU A 101 -13.52 -5.14 16.35
C GLU A 101 -12.33 -4.35 16.93
N ALA A 102 -11.14 -4.95 17.00
CA ALA A 102 -9.94 -4.32 17.57
C ALA A 102 -8.71 -4.59 16.69
N PRO A 103 -8.71 -4.15 15.42
CA PRO A 103 -7.66 -4.49 14.47
C PRO A 103 -6.31 -3.97 14.94
N ALA A 104 -5.25 -4.77 14.80
CA ALA A 104 -3.87 -4.34 15.03
C ALA A 104 -3.32 -3.51 13.86
N GLN A 105 -3.86 -3.72 12.66
CA GLN A 105 -3.52 -2.99 11.44
C GLN A 105 -4.76 -2.77 10.59
N LEU A 106 -4.76 -1.69 9.81
CA LEU A 106 -5.81 -1.37 8.85
C LEU A 106 -5.27 -1.54 7.43
N PHE A 107 -6.15 -1.97 6.53
CA PHE A 107 -5.87 -2.13 5.12
C PHE A 107 -6.27 -0.85 4.36
N VAL A 108 -5.39 -0.35 3.51
CA VAL A 108 -5.60 0.88 2.74
C VAL A 108 -5.24 0.63 1.28
N PRO A 109 -6.19 0.16 0.46
CA PRO A 109 -6.01 0.11 -0.98
C PRO A 109 -6.22 1.52 -1.54
N PHE A 110 -5.30 1.99 -2.38
CA PHE A 110 -5.36 3.33 -2.95
C PHE A 110 -4.85 3.40 -4.39
N ARG A 111 -5.32 4.41 -5.10
CA ARG A 111 -4.75 4.87 -6.38
C ARG A 111 -4.21 6.28 -6.21
N ASP A 112 -3.31 6.68 -7.08
CA ASP A 112 -2.75 8.03 -7.09
C ASP A 112 -2.38 8.45 -8.51
N ALA A 113 -1.89 9.67 -8.71
CA ALA A 113 -1.57 10.19 -10.05
C ALA A 113 -0.45 9.42 -10.78
N THR A 114 0.26 8.52 -10.09
CA THR A 114 1.26 7.62 -10.69
C THR A 114 0.67 6.33 -11.26
N SER A 115 -0.56 5.97 -10.89
CA SER A 115 -1.18 4.70 -11.25
C SER A 115 -1.37 4.56 -12.77
N GLY A 116 -0.86 3.46 -13.32
CA GLY A 116 -0.94 3.15 -14.76
C GLY A 116 0.18 3.76 -15.60
N ARG A 117 1.10 4.52 -14.98
CA ARG A 117 2.27 5.12 -15.65
C ARG A 117 3.57 4.73 -14.98
N LEU A 118 3.67 4.99 -13.67
CA LEU A 118 4.87 4.67 -12.87
C LEU A 118 4.62 3.55 -11.86
N THR A 119 3.36 3.29 -11.52
CA THR A 119 2.92 2.25 -10.59
C THR A 119 1.80 1.42 -11.21
N TYR A 120 1.48 0.27 -10.62
CA TYR A 120 0.45 -0.63 -11.14
C TYR A 120 -0.91 0.06 -11.31
N GLY A 121 -1.57 -0.17 -12.46
CA GLY A 121 -2.76 0.58 -12.88
C GLY A 121 -3.97 0.45 -11.95
N ALA A 122 -4.17 -0.74 -11.37
CA ALA A 122 -5.26 -0.99 -10.44
C ALA A 122 -5.01 -0.37 -9.05
N GLY A 123 -3.79 0.09 -8.76
CA GLY A 123 -3.43 0.73 -7.51
C GLY A 123 -2.44 -0.07 -6.67
N ARG A 124 -2.24 0.40 -5.43
CA ARG A 124 -1.30 -0.11 -4.45
C ARG A 124 -1.98 -0.26 -3.11
N TYR A 125 -1.35 -1.04 -2.24
CA TYR A 125 -1.83 -1.27 -0.88
C TYR A 125 -0.86 -0.70 0.13
N LEU A 126 -1.42 -0.35 1.28
CA LEU A 126 -0.68 -0.04 2.48
C LEU A 126 -1.35 -0.77 3.66
N ASP A 127 -0.55 -1.49 4.44
CA ASP A 127 -0.97 -2.05 5.72
C ASP A 127 -0.45 -1.14 6.83
N VAL A 128 -1.35 -0.51 7.57
CA VAL A 128 -0.99 0.54 8.54
C VAL A 128 -1.26 0.04 9.96
N PRO A 129 -0.23 -0.10 10.81
CA PRO A 129 -0.43 -0.41 12.21
C PRO A 129 -1.29 0.64 12.89
N LEU A 130 -2.30 0.19 13.63
CA LEU A 130 -3.20 1.06 14.38
C LEU A 130 -2.64 1.29 15.79
N GLN A 131 -2.34 2.54 16.10
CA GLN A 131 -1.82 2.94 17.40
C GLN A 131 -2.98 3.44 18.26
N ARG A 132 -3.10 2.89 19.46
CA ARG A 132 -4.13 3.29 20.43
C ARG A 132 -3.44 3.93 21.63
N GLY A 133 -3.91 5.12 22.01
CA GLY A 133 -3.37 5.83 23.17
C GLY A 133 -4.40 6.76 23.82
N PRO A 134 -4.01 7.47 24.89
CA PRO A 134 -4.91 8.37 25.61
C PRO A 134 -5.49 9.50 24.76
N ALA A 135 -4.79 9.88 23.68
CA ALA A 135 -5.21 10.90 22.73
C ALA A 135 -6.09 10.36 21.58
N GLY A 136 -6.54 9.10 21.67
CA GLY A 136 -7.30 8.41 20.64
C GLY A 136 -6.44 7.53 19.74
N GLU A 137 -7.02 7.14 18.61
CA GLU A 137 -6.38 6.26 17.64
C GLU A 137 -5.63 7.05 16.56
N ARG A 138 -4.47 6.53 16.16
CA ARG A 138 -3.60 7.14 15.15
C ARG A 138 -3.04 6.07 14.22
N VAL A 139 -2.71 6.49 13.00
CA VAL A 139 -2.01 5.66 12.02
C VAL A 139 -0.83 6.43 11.46
N THR A 140 0.23 5.69 11.11
CA THR A 140 1.32 6.21 10.29
C THR A 140 1.12 5.72 8.85
N LEU A 141 0.74 6.63 7.97
CA LEU A 141 0.67 6.40 6.53
C LEU A 141 2.09 6.53 5.93
N ASP A 142 2.84 5.44 5.93
CA ASP A 142 4.19 5.39 5.35
C ASP A 142 4.14 4.90 3.89
N PHE A 143 3.97 5.82 2.94
CA PHE A 143 3.88 5.47 1.52
C PHE A 143 5.16 4.84 0.96
N ASN A 144 6.30 4.93 1.67
CA ASN A 144 7.52 4.20 1.30
C ASN A 144 7.37 2.69 1.36
N ARG A 145 6.36 2.22 2.09
CA ARG A 145 5.97 0.82 2.25
C ARG A 145 4.78 0.43 1.36
N ALA A 146 4.26 1.35 0.56
CA ALA A 146 3.20 1.02 -0.39
C ALA A 146 3.69 -0.04 -1.38
N TYR A 147 2.86 -1.05 -1.63
CA TYR A 147 3.24 -2.20 -2.43
C TYR A 147 2.18 -2.56 -3.46
N HIS A 148 2.60 -3.22 -4.54
CA HIS A 148 1.67 -3.75 -5.53
C HIS A 148 1.02 -5.04 -5.04
N PRO A 149 -0.28 -5.24 -5.31
CA PRO A 149 -0.93 -6.53 -5.12
C PRO A 149 -0.27 -7.63 -5.97
N TYR A 150 -0.46 -8.90 -5.58
CA TYR A 150 0.08 -10.03 -6.33
C TYR A 150 -0.42 -10.13 -7.77
N CYS A 151 -1.63 -9.64 -8.07
CA CYS A 151 -2.15 -9.55 -9.44
C CYS A 151 -1.33 -8.63 -10.36
N ALA A 152 -0.47 -7.75 -9.81
CA ALA A 152 0.48 -6.98 -10.60
C ALA A 152 1.60 -7.84 -11.18
N TYR A 153 1.85 -9.01 -10.57
CA TYR A 153 2.98 -9.87 -10.89
C TYR A 153 2.57 -11.18 -11.55
N ALA A 154 1.35 -11.67 -11.37
CA ALA A 154 0.88 -12.88 -12.04
C ALA A 154 -0.64 -12.92 -12.14
N ASP A 155 -1.13 -13.64 -13.13
CA ASP A 155 -2.55 -13.95 -13.30
C ASP A 155 -3.02 -14.95 -12.22
N GLY A 156 -4.33 -15.09 -12.06
CA GLY A 156 -4.94 -16.04 -11.11
C GLY A 156 -5.05 -15.53 -9.67
N TRP A 157 -4.68 -14.27 -9.40
CA TRP A 157 -4.87 -13.63 -8.10
C TRP A 157 -6.10 -12.71 -8.11
N SER A 158 -6.96 -12.88 -7.11
CA SER A 158 -8.13 -12.04 -6.85
C SER A 158 -7.75 -10.95 -5.83
N CYS A 159 -7.51 -9.74 -6.32
CA CYS A 159 -6.98 -8.64 -5.52
C CYS A 159 -7.99 -7.48 -5.40
N PRO A 160 -8.29 -7.00 -4.18
CA PRO A 160 -9.22 -5.89 -3.94
C PRO A 160 -8.88 -4.61 -4.70
N LEU A 161 -9.82 -4.09 -5.47
CA LEU A 161 -9.67 -2.79 -6.12
C LEU A 161 -9.83 -1.66 -5.10
N PRO A 162 -8.98 -0.62 -5.11
CA PRO A 162 -9.19 0.58 -4.33
C PRO A 162 -10.57 1.20 -4.64
N PRO A 163 -11.37 1.54 -3.61
CA PRO A 163 -12.63 2.21 -3.85
C PRO A 163 -12.41 3.64 -4.37
N PRO A 164 -13.39 4.25 -5.06
CA PRO A 164 -13.21 5.56 -5.70
C PRO A 164 -12.70 6.64 -4.76
N GLU A 165 -13.17 6.66 -3.50
CA GLU A 165 -12.76 7.63 -2.48
C GLU A 165 -11.29 7.51 -2.05
N ASN A 166 -10.63 6.38 -2.32
CA ASN A 166 -9.21 6.18 -2.08
C ASN A 166 -8.37 6.45 -3.35
N THR A 167 -8.81 7.38 -4.19
CA THR A 167 -8.02 7.89 -5.32
C THR A 167 -7.45 9.25 -4.98
N LEU A 168 -6.15 9.30 -4.73
CA LEU A 168 -5.42 10.54 -4.46
C LEU A 168 -5.17 11.31 -5.76
N PRO A 169 -5.43 12.62 -5.82
CA PRO A 169 -5.13 13.42 -7.02
C PRO A 169 -3.63 13.76 -7.16
N VAL A 170 -2.84 13.53 -6.11
CA VAL A 170 -1.40 13.79 -6.07
C VAL A 170 -0.60 12.59 -6.53
N ALA A 171 0.61 12.83 -7.04
CA ALA A 171 1.57 11.76 -7.31
C ALA A 171 2.24 11.31 -6.01
N VAL A 172 2.24 10.00 -5.74
CA VAL A 172 2.93 9.40 -4.59
C VAL A 172 4.16 8.66 -5.08
N LEU A 173 5.29 9.36 -5.14
CA LEU A 173 6.61 8.88 -5.61
C LEU A 173 7.39 8.13 -4.51
N ALA A 174 6.71 7.25 -3.78
CA ALA A 174 7.27 6.39 -2.75
C ALA A 174 6.74 4.95 -2.90
N GLY A 175 7.45 3.97 -2.35
CA GLY A 175 7.04 2.56 -2.40
C GLY A 175 7.36 1.86 -3.73
N GLU A 176 6.65 0.77 -4.00
CA GLU A 176 6.83 -0.01 -5.24
C GLU A 176 6.42 0.79 -6.48
N ARG A 177 7.19 0.59 -7.55
CA ARG A 177 7.00 1.15 -8.89
C ARG A 177 7.17 0.09 -9.96
N LEU A 178 6.66 0.37 -11.15
CA LEU A 178 6.94 -0.42 -12.33
C LEU A 178 8.42 -0.29 -12.70
N GLU A 179 8.92 -1.31 -13.39
CA GLU A 179 10.23 -1.22 -14.04
C GLU A 179 10.21 0.00 -14.98
N PRO A 180 11.23 0.89 -14.93
CA PRO A 180 11.35 1.94 -15.94
C PRO A 180 11.41 1.30 -17.33
N ASP A 181 10.65 1.83 -18.29
CA ASP A 181 10.77 1.44 -19.68
C ASP A 181 12.25 1.51 -20.09
N ARG A 182 12.81 0.35 -20.44
CA ARG A 182 14.11 0.28 -21.10
C ARG A 182 13.85 0.65 -22.55
N GLY A 183 13.94 1.96 -22.84
CA GLY A 183 13.77 2.50 -24.19
C GLY A 183 14.62 1.78 -25.23
#